data_AF-A0A8C3YA07-F1
#
_entry.id   AF-A0A8C3YA07-F1
#
_cell.length_a   1.000
_cell.length_b   1.000
_cell.length_c   1.000
_cell.angle_alpha   90.00
_cell.angle_beta   90.00
_cell.angle_gamma   90.00
#
_symmetry.space_group_name_H-M   'P 1'
#
loop_
_entity.id
_entity.type
_entity.pdbx_description
1 polymer ?
#
loop_
_entity_poly.entity_id
_entity_poly.type
_entity_poly.pdbx_seq_one_letter_code
_entity_poly.pdbx_strand_id
1 'polypeptide(L)'
;LITISFCNGDVKKIMPGHRVIYYYADAQMIHTANPDGLEVLQTFYIFFSTEKRYTDGTQEIVFPDHTVKCLYSDGLKETFFPDGTVVNIEKGKLVFFSDGQREIHTAQLRRREYLDGTVKTVQIKDEEGSLILDEKWLIPAEGCTVHM
;
A
#
# COMPACT_ATOMS: atom_id res chain seq x y z
N LEU A 1 -7.01 -25.20 -23.73
CA LEU A 1 -7.76 -24.15 -23.03
C LEU A 1 -9.08 -24.76 -22.56
N ILE A 2 -9.38 -24.68 -21.27
CA ILE A 2 -10.65 -25.15 -20.71
C ILE A 2 -11.36 -23.94 -20.09
N THR A 3 -12.65 -23.77 -20.37
CA THR A 3 -13.50 -22.70 -19.80
C THR A 3 -14.67 -23.34 -19.07
N ILE A 4 -14.93 -22.87 -17.85
CA ILE A 4 -16.03 -23.31 -16.99
C ILE A 4 -16.83 -22.06 -16.63
N SER A 5 -18.12 -22.06 -16.89
CA SER A 5 -19.05 -20.99 -16.53
C SER A 5 -19.95 -21.44 -15.39
N PHE A 6 -20.15 -20.60 -14.39
CA PHE A 6 -20.97 -20.89 -13.22
C PHE A 6 -22.31 -20.15 -13.29
N CYS A 7 -23.33 -20.65 -12.58
CA CYS A 7 -24.67 -20.06 -12.58
C CYS A 7 -24.75 -18.67 -11.92
N ASN A 8 -23.79 -18.33 -11.06
CA ASN A 8 -23.64 -17.00 -10.46
C ASN A 8 -22.98 -15.98 -11.41
N GLY A 9 -22.65 -16.37 -12.65
CA GLY A 9 -21.99 -15.51 -13.63
C GLY A 9 -20.46 -15.59 -13.60
N ASP A 10 -19.85 -16.26 -12.62
CA ASP A 10 -18.41 -16.44 -12.57
C ASP A 10 -17.90 -17.27 -13.76
N VAL A 11 -16.64 -17.04 -14.12
CA VAL A 11 -15.98 -17.78 -15.19
C VAL A 11 -14.58 -18.20 -14.76
N LYS A 12 -14.26 -19.49 -14.87
CA LYS A 12 -12.91 -20.04 -14.66
C LYS A 12 -12.32 -20.50 -15.99
N LYS A 13 -11.12 -20.05 -16.31
CA LYS A 13 -10.34 -20.44 -17.49
C LYS A 13 -9.04 -21.10 -17.05
N ILE A 14 -8.73 -22.26 -17.64
CA ILE A 14 -7.45 -22.97 -17.46
C ILE A 14 -6.69 -22.84 -18.78
N MET A 15 -5.63 -22.04 -18.75
CA MET A 15 -4.77 -21.75 -19.89
C MET A 15 -3.76 -22.88 -20.12
N PRO A 16 -3.21 -23.02 -21.33
CA PRO A 16 -1.99 -23.82 -21.54
C PRO A 16 -0.89 -23.38 -20.57
N GLY A 17 -0.11 -24.31 -20.05
CA GLY A 17 0.90 -24.04 -19.03
C GLY A 17 0.36 -23.87 -17.61
N HIS A 18 -0.85 -24.38 -17.31
CA HIS A 18 -1.43 -24.45 -15.97
C HIS A 18 -1.76 -23.12 -15.26
N ARG A 19 -1.66 -21.98 -15.95
CA ARG A 19 -2.21 -20.71 -15.44
C ARG A 19 -3.74 -20.80 -15.34
N VAL A 20 -4.29 -20.37 -14.22
CA VAL A 20 -5.75 -20.33 -13.98
C VAL A 20 -6.19 -18.88 -13.87
N ILE A 21 -7.23 -18.51 -14.60
CA ILE A 21 -7.85 -17.17 -14.55
C ILE A 21 -9.30 -17.36 -14.09
N TYR A 22 -9.67 -16.73 -12.98
CA TYR A 22 -11.01 -16.74 -12.42
C TYR A 22 -11.58 -15.32 -12.48
N TYR A 23 -12.77 -15.16 -13.05
CA TYR A 23 -13.54 -13.92 -13.05
C TYR A 23 -14.69 -14.06 -12.07
N TYR A 24 -14.72 -13.18 -11.06
CA TYR A 24 -15.81 -13.04 -10.10
C TYR A 24 -16.78 -11.98 -10.63
N ALA A 25 -18.00 -12.39 -10.95
CA ALA A 25 -18.97 -11.50 -11.60
C ALA A 25 -19.49 -10.41 -10.66
N ASP A 26 -19.85 -10.79 -9.43
CA ASP A 26 -20.42 -9.87 -8.43
C ASP A 26 -19.41 -8.79 -8.00
N ALA A 27 -18.18 -9.22 -7.69
CA ALA A 27 -17.10 -8.31 -7.30
C ALA A 27 -16.46 -7.56 -8.49
N GLN A 28 -16.81 -7.91 -9.74
CA GLN A 28 -16.17 -7.45 -10.96
C GLN A 28 -14.63 -7.48 -10.83
N MET A 29 -14.09 -8.69 -10.68
CA MET A 29 -12.70 -8.89 -10.30
C MET A 29 -12.11 -10.09 -11.03
N ILE A 30 -10.86 -9.98 -11.45
CA ILE A 30 -10.09 -11.09 -12.05
C ILE A 30 -9.04 -11.55 -11.05
N HIS A 31 -8.98 -12.85 -10.81
CA HIS A 31 -7.92 -13.51 -10.07
C HIS A 31 -7.18 -14.48 -10.98
N THR A 32 -5.87 -14.27 -11.13
CA THR A 32 -4.98 -15.13 -11.89
C THR A 32 -4.02 -15.85 -10.95
N ALA A 33 -4.06 -17.18 -10.92
CA ALA A 33 -3.07 -18.01 -10.26
C ALA A 33 -2.06 -18.53 -11.29
N ASN A 34 -0.79 -18.21 -11.10
CA ASN A 34 0.30 -18.63 -11.97
C ASN A 34 0.96 -19.92 -11.44
N PRO A 35 1.59 -20.73 -12.33
CA PRO A 35 2.21 -22.00 -11.94
C PRO A 35 3.42 -21.86 -11.00
N ASP A 36 4.05 -20.70 -10.98
CA ASP A 36 5.14 -20.33 -10.08
C ASP A 36 4.64 -19.94 -8.67
N GLY A 37 3.32 -19.93 -8.46
CA GLY A 37 2.68 -19.57 -7.20
C GLY A 37 2.35 -18.08 -7.05
N LEU A 38 2.66 -17.25 -8.05
CA LEU A 38 2.24 -15.84 -8.04
C LEU A 38 0.73 -15.72 -8.29
N GLU A 39 0.00 -15.13 -7.35
CA GLU A 39 -1.39 -14.74 -7.54
C GLU A 39 -1.50 -13.26 -7.92
N VAL A 40 -2.35 -12.94 -8.89
CA VAL A 40 -2.62 -11.56 -9.35
C VAL A 40 -4.11 -11.29 -9.31
N LEU A 41 -4.50 -10.29 -8.54
CA LEU A 41 -5.87 -9.84 -8.33
C LEU A 41 -6.03 -8.47 -8.98
N GLN A 42 -6.91 -8.35 -9.96
CA GLN A 42 -7.22 -7.09 -10.62
C GLN A 42 -8.67 -6.72 -10.35
N THR A 43 -8.88 -5.54 -9.77
CA THR A 43 -10.20 -5.09 -9.32
C THR A 43 -10.70 -3.98 -10.22
N PHE A 44 -11.84 -4.15 -10.87
CA PHE A 44 -12.37 -3.13 -11.78
C PHE A 44 -12.99 -1.94 -11.03
N TYR A 45 -13.57 -2.20 -9.86
CA TYR A 45 -14.23 -1.17 -9.04
C TYR A 45 -13.26 -0.17 -8.40
N ILE A 46 -12.08 -0.62 -7.96
CA ILE A 46 -11.06 0.23 -7.32
C ILE A 46 -10.09 0.76 -8.39
N PHE A 47 -10.63 1.48 -9.37
CA PHE A 47 -9.86 2.14 -10.44
C PHE A 47 -8.81 1.24 -11.15
N PHE A 48 -9.06 -0.06 -11.29
CA PHE A 48 -8.09 -1.00 -11.89
C PHE A 48 -6.81 -1.23 -11.06
N SER A 49 -6.91 -1.12 -9.73
CA SER A 49 -5.80 -1.55 -8.87
C SER A 49 -5.44 -3.01 -9.11
N THR A 50 -4.15 -3.30 -9.00
CA THR A 50 -3.60 -4.65 -9.17
C THR A 50 -2.87 -5.05 -7.90
N GLU A 51 -3.30 -6.14 -7.28
CA GLU A 51 -2.62 -6.77 -6.15
C GLU A 51 -1.89 -8.03 -6.63
N LYS A 52 -0.63 -8.19 -6.27
CA LYS A 52 0.17 -9.39 -6.47
C LYS A 52 0.48 -10.02 -5.13
N ARG A 53 0.37 -11.35 -5.03
CA ARG A 53 0.76 -12.12 -3.85
C ARG A 53 1.82 -13.13 -4.23
N TYR A 54 2.97 -13.03 -3.59
CA TYR A 54 4.15 -13.84 -3.84
C TYR A 54 4.22 -15.02 -2.86
N THR A 55 4.96 -16.07 -3.24
CA THR A 55 5.07 -17.32 -2.45
C THR A 55 5.81 -17.16 -1.12
N ASP A 56 6.61 -16.11 -0.97
CA ASP A 56 7.31 -15.75 0.26
C ASP A 56 6.41 -15.01 1.27
N GLY A 57 5.13 -14.79 0.91
CA GLY A 57 4.15 -14.06 1.69
C GLY A 57 4.11 -12.56 1.42
N THR A 58 5.01 -12.04 0.57
CA THR A 58 5.00 -10.64 0.16
C THR A 58 3.74 -10.32 -0.66
N GLN A 59 3.16 -9.15 -0.46
CA GLN A 59 2.06 -8.62 -1.28
C GLN A 59 2.43 -7.26 -1.83
N GLU A 60 2.11 -7.00 -3.10
CA GLU A 60 2.35 -5.73 -3.78
C GLU A 60 1.03 -5.22 -4.33
N ILE A 61 0.64 -3.99 -4.00
CA ILE A 61 -0.57 -3.34 -4.52
C ILE A 61 -0.15 -2.14 -5.33
N VAL A 62 -0.48 -2.16 -6.62
CA VAL A 62 -0.26 -1.04 -7.55
C VAL A 62 -1.57 -0.28 -7.72
N PHE A 63 -1.53 1.00 -7.37
CA PHE A 63 -2.63 1.93 -7.49
C PHE A 63 -2.58 2.66 -8.85
N PRO A 64 -3.70 3.27 -9.30
CA PRO A 64 -3.80 3.91 -10.61
C PRO A 64 -2.93 5.15 -10.74
N ASP A 65 -2.61 5.80 -9.62
CA ASP A 65 -1.69 6.93 -9.53
C ASP A 65 -0.22 6.49 -9.59
N HIS A 66 0.06 5.20 -9.80
CA HIS A 66 1.37 4.56 -9.74
C HIS A 66 1.99 4.48 -8.34
N THR A 67 1.23 4.76 -7.28
CA THR A 67 1.65 4.42 -5.92
C THR A 67 1.75 2.89 -5.81
N VAL A 68 2.83 2.39 -5.23
CA VAL A 68 3.04 0.95 -4.99
C VAL A 68 3.15 0.71 -3.50
N LYS A 69 2.33 -0.19 -2.95
CA LYS A 69 2.42 -0.63 -1.55
C LYS A 69 2.93 -2.06 -1.48
N CYS A 70 4.01 -2.28 -0.75
CA CYS A 70 4.55 -3.60 -0.44
C CYS A 70 4.24 -3.96 1.02
N LEU A 71 3.71 -5.16 1.24
CA LEU A 71 3.43 -5.75 2.55
C LEU A 71 4.30 -7.00 2.65
N TYR A 72 5.29 -7.00 3.53
CA TYR A 72 6.23 -8.11 3.68
C TYR A 72 5.79 -9.05 4.80
N SER A 73 6.26 -10.29 4.74
CA SER A 73 5.89 -11.34 5.70
C SER A 73 6.47 -11.12 7.11
N ASP A 74 7.51 -10.30 7.24
CA ASP A 74 8.08 -9.86 8.52
C ASP A 74 7.27 -8.73 9.21
N GLY A 75 6.24 -8.21 8.53
CA GLY A 75 5.38 -7.14 9.01
C GLY A 75 5.79 -5.74 8.57
N LEU A 76 6.93 -5.57 7.89
CA LEU A 76 7.32 -4.31 7.25
C LEU A 76 6.31 -3.96 6.14
N LYS A 77 5.97 -2.68 6.04
CA LYS A 77 5.14 -2.14 4.96
C LYS A 77 5.86 -0.98 4.32
N GLU A 78 6.00 -1.01 3.01
CA GLU A 78 6.60 0.08 2.24
C GLU A 78 5.56 0.67 1.29
N THR A 79 5.60 1.98 1.09
CA THR A 79 4.81 2.67 0.07
C THR A 79 5.73 3.55 -0.74
N PHE A 80 5.78 3.31 -2.04
CA PHE A 80 6.54 4.06 -3.03
C PHE A 80 5.59 4.99 -3.77
N PHE A 81 5.84 6.29 -3.68
CA PHE A 81 5.06 7.31 -4.37
C PHE A 81 5.75 7.71 -5.69
N PRO A 82 4.99 8.17 -6.69
CA PRO A 82 5.55 8.55 -8.00
C PRO A 82 6.56 9.70 -7.95
N ASP A 83 6.47 10.54 -6.93
CA ASP A 83 7.39 11.66 -6.70
C ASP A 83 8.76 11.23 -6.13
N GLY A 84 8.95 9.92 -5.89
CA GLY A 84 10.14 9.33 -5.27
C GLY A 84 10.09 9.27 -3.75
N THR A 85 9.02 9.72 -3.11
CA THR A 85 8.83 9.58 -1.67
C THR A 85 8.61 8.10 -1.32
N VAL A 86 9.25 7.63 -0.25
CA VAL A 86 9.12 6.27 0.27
C VAL A 86 8.68 6.32 1.73
N VAL A 87 7.64 5.56 2.08
CA VAL A 87 7.13 5.46 3.45
C VAL A 87 7.29 4.03 3.95
N ASN A 88 8.05 3.85 5.03
CA ASN A 88 8.26 2.55 5.68
C ASN A 88 7.51 2.53 7.01
N ILE A 89 6.71 1.49 7.25
CA ILE A 89 5.93 1.30 8.47
C ILE A 89 6.25 -0.07 9.06
N GLU A 90 6.73 -0.07 10.29
CA GLU A 90 6.95 -1.28 11.09
C GLU A 90 6.51 -0.99 12.55
N LYS A 91 7.44 -0.62 13.43
CA LYS A 91 7.16 -0.16 14.82
C LYS A 91 6.90 1.35 14.94
N GLY A 92 7.09 2.05 13.84
CA GLY A 92 6.89 3.48 13.65
C GLY A 92 6.78 3.76 12.15
N LYS A 93 6.68 5.03 11.77
CA LYS A 93 6.63 5.44 10.36
C LYS A 93 7.90 6.24 10.02
N LEU A 94 8.62 5.81 8.99
CA LEU A 94 9.73 6.52 8.39
C LEU A 94 9.29 7.03 7.02
N VAL A 95 9.64 8.26 6.69
CA VAL A 95 9.40 8.88 5.39
C VAL A 95 10.73 9.33 4.83
N PHE A 96 11.05 8.90 3.62
CA PHE A 96 12.18 9.36 2.83
C PHE A 96 11.62 10.18 1.68
N PHE A 97 11.94 11.47 1.64
CA PHE A 97 11.52 12.35 0.56
C PHE A 97 12.52 12.27 -0.60
N SER A 98 12.06 12.58 -1.81
CA SER A 98 12.90 12.59 -3.00
C SER A 98 14.00 13.64 -2.99
N ASP A 99 13.86 14.67 -2.16
CA ASP A 99 14.89 15.68 -1.91
C ASP A 99 15.93 15.24 -0.86
N GLY A 100 15.91 13.99 -0.40
CA GLY A 100 16.84 13.44 0.59
C GLY A 100 16.52 13.80 2.04
N GLN A 101 15.47 14.58 2.31
CA GLN A 101 14.98 14.76 3.66
C GLN A 101 14.42 13.44 4.21
N ARG A 102 14.46 13.28 5.53
CA ARG A 102 13.82 12.16 6.21
C ARG A 102 12.96 12.60 7.38
N GLU A 103 11.86 11.89 7.61
CA GLU A 103 10.97 12.12 8.73
C GLU A 103 10.68 10.83 9.49
N ILE A 104 10.73 10.90 10.82
CA ILE A 104 10.57 9.79 11.75
C ILE A 104 9.35 10.09 12.61
N HIS A 105 8.36 9.21 12.58
CA HIS A 105 7.14 9.27 13.38
C HIS A 105 7.14 8.10 14.35
N THR A 106 7.16 8.41 15.64
CA THR A 106 6.93 7.44 16.71
C THR A 106 5.65 7.82 17.47
N ALA A 107 5.27 7.03 18.47
CA ALA A 107 4.16 7.39 19.34
C ALA A 107 4.44 8.64 20.20
N GLN A 108 5.71 8.98 20.38
CA GLN A 108 6.17 10.05 21.25
C GLN A 108 6.54 11.32 20.49
N LEU A 109 7.04 11.20 19.26
CA LEU A 109 7.59 12.36 18.54
C LEU A 109 7.41 12.28 17.03
N ARG A 110 7.55 13.45 16.39
CA ARG A 110 7.88 13.58 14.97
C ARG A 110 9.20 14.31 14.84
N ARG A 111 10.15 13.75 14.09
CA ARG A 111 11.46 14.34 13.84
C ARG A 111 11.71 14.41 12.35
N ARG A 112 12.02 15.61 11.84
CA ARG A 112 12.45 15.83 10.46
C ARG A 112 13.92 16.22 10.42
N GLU A 113 14.64 15.62 9.47
CA GLU A 113 16.05 15.89 9.24
C GLU A 113 16.28 16.36 7.81
N TYR A 114 17.07 17.42 7.70
CA TYR A 114 17.36 18.13 6.46
C TYR A 114 18.80 17.87 6.01
N LEU A 115 19.06 18.05 4.71
CA LEU A 115 20.37 17.87 4.08
C LEU A 115 21.49 18.73 4.69
N ASP A 116 21.15 19.91 5.18
CA ASP A 116 22.08 20.84 5.85
C ASP A 116 22.48 20.38 7.26
N GLY A 117 21.96 19.24 7.72
CA GLY A 117 22.15 18.71 9.07
C GLY A 117 21.17 19.28 10.10
N THR A 118 20.28 20.20 9.70
CA THR A 118 19.25 20.72 10.58
C THR A 118 18.30 19.59 10.99
N VAL A 119 17.91 19.58 12.27
CA VAL A 119 16.94 18.63 12.82
C VAL A 119 15.83 19.40 13.52
N LYS A 120 14.58 19.10 13.19
CA LYS A 120 13.39 19.63 13.88
C LYS A 120 12.64 18.48 14.53
N THR A 121 12.42 18.57 15.85
CA THR A 121 11.69 17.56 16.62
C THR A 121 10.48 18.20 17.29
N VAL A 122 9.32 17.55 17.14
CA VAL A 122 8.06 17.90 17.81
C VAL A 122 7.69 16.74 18.71
N GLN A 123 7.56 16.99 20.01
CA GLN A 123 7.04 16.00 20.96
C GLN A 123 5.51 15.94 20.82
N ILE A 124 4.99 14.73 20.64
CA ILE A 124 3.56 14.43 20.59
C ILE A 124 3.04 14.10 21.98
N LYS A 125 3.84 13.38 22.78
CA LYS A 125 3.49 12.97 24.15
C LYS A 125 4.54 13.41 25.16
N ASP A 126 4.10 13.80 26.35
CA ASP A 126 4.99 14.09 27.49
C ASP A 126 5.46 12.79 28.16
N GLU A 127 6.31 12.95 29.18
CA GLU A 127 6.88 11.83 29.95
C GLU A 127 5.80 10.99 30.64
N GLU A 128 4.62 11.55 30.87
CA GLU A 128 3.45 10.92 31.48
C GLU A 128 2.50 10.28 30.45
N GLY A 129 2.78 10.48 29.15
CA GLY A 129 2.02 9.94 28.02
C GLY A 129 0.82 10.78 27.58
N SER A 130 0.65 11.99 28.15
CA SER A 130 -0.36 12.96 27.76
C SER A 130 0.04 13.68 26.47
N LEU A 131 -0.94 14.04 25.63
CA LEU A 131 -0.67 14.73 24.37
C LEU A 131 -0.20 16.17 24.63
N ILE A 132 1.00 16.54 24.16
CA ILE A 132 1.57 17.88 24.43
C ILE A 132 0.99 18.95 23.50
N LEU A 133 0.58 18.58 22.28
CA LEU A 133 0.07 19.52 21.28
C LEU A 133 -1.02 18.88 20.42
N ASP A 134 -2.26 19.31 20.66
CA ASP A 134 -3.35 19.26 19.68
C ASP A 134 -3.40 20.64 18.97
N GLU A 135 -3.71 20.61 17.68
CA GLU A 135 -3.97 21.78 16.82
C GLU A 135 -2.74 22.60 16.31
N LYS A 136 -2.65 22.73 14.96
CA LYS A 136 -1.99 23.82 14.19
C LYS A 136 -0.65 23.61 13.45
N TRP A 137 -0.22 22.38 13.17
CA TRP A 137 0.83 22.12 12.14
C TRP A 137 0.41 21.15 11.03
N LEU A 138 -0.89 20.95 10.82
CA LEU A 138 -1.41 20.31 9.61
C LEU A 138 -1.31 21.31 8.44
N ILE A 139 -0.32 21.15 7.56
CA ILE A 139 -0.36 21.67 6.19
C ILE A 139 -1.12 20.63 5.34
N PRO A 140 -1.85 21.06 4.29
CA PRO A 140 -3.27 20.80 4.13
C PRO A 140 -3.60 19.32 3.85
N ALA A 141 -4.81 18.91 4.22
CA ALA A 141 -5.44 17.75 3.60
C ALA A 141 -5.54 17.99 2.09
N GLU A 142 -4.67 17.38 1.29
CA GLU A 142 -4.98 17.17 -0.12
C GLU A 142 -6.07 16.10 -0.21
N GLY A 143 -7.15 16.50 -0.87
CA GLY A 143 -8.45 15.86 -0.81
C GLY A 143 -8.45 14.46 -1.43
N CYS A 144 -8.94 13.51 -0.64
CA CYS A 144 -9.71 12.40 -1.15
C CYS A 144 -11.06 12.46 -0.44
N THR A 145 -11.99 13.22 -0.99
CA THR A 145 -13.41 13.13 -0.65
C THR A 145 -13.90 11.76 -1.07
N VAL A 146 -14.05 10.85 -0.10
CA VAL A 146 -14.97 9.72 -0.24
C VAL A 146 -16.36 10.27 0.08
N HIS A 147 -17.11 10.63 -0.96
CA HIS A 147 -18.55 10.74 -0.83
C HIS A 147 -19.14 9.32 -0.83
N MET A 148 -19.87 8.99 0.23
CA MET A 148 -20.88 7.91 0.21
C MET A 148 -22.02 8.29 -0.74
#